data_AF-D7FNV4-F1
#
_entry.id   AF-D7FNV4-F1
#
_cell.length_a   1.000
_cell.length_b   1.000
_cell.length_c   1.000
_cell.angle_alpha   90.00
_cell.angle_beta   90.00
_cell.angle_gamma   90.00
#
_symmetry.space_group_name_H-M   'P 1'
#
loop_
_entity.id
_entity.type
_entity.pdbx_description
1 polymer ?
#
loop_
_entity_poly.entity_id
_entity_poly.type
_entity_poly.pdbx_seq_one_letter_code
_entity_poly.pdbx_strand_id
1 'polypeptide(L)'
;MLQGCPMETSLSRHILGAVAEIWVLILFNIGLFAWVGVILFSGTEEGGKQFSDLCEASWRLFVLFTTTNFPTIMMTALDQVRATIIFFAFFVILNVFFLAPLSLAFIFNVFRGGQSGIPQMEEEIRLRSTAAAFTLLDDRQSGQVLSANMGAFLLELHSMRGVASRELSRLQGLIDEVGARTPEEAPSLTLQDFQDAVDVLDRSREHAEWITEIQWYYPQLYQSPGFRRLTRIVKHKRVTFWPGCCGTPQFSMLLIDAVDTFLLVMSFAALWLAKSFSASEHDSERYDWVQITIVASFCVTVGLRAAVRGWYNCLQRPTWAFSALVTFFSVVVLVLVFLVPAEQWGWRLLRALRVTHMALAMAFLPRMAFLIRTLLTMTKRAATPASVLLAWSFFMAVLGAQIFGGKVCVPELAENDESCLGTTVVSNTYTDTGLMLLNFNDVPTSFVTLLVLFVVNDWT
;
A
#
# COMPACT_ATOMS: atom_id res chain seq x y z
N MET A 1 -4.21 15.96 14.16
CA MET A 1 -3.43 14.89 13.51
C MET A 1 -1.91 15.20 13.42
N LEU A 2 -1.36 16.09 14.26
CA LEU A 2 0.08 16.36 14.33
C LEU A 2 0.56 16.42 15.81
N GLN A 3 0.19 15.44 16.62
CA GLN A 3 0.64 15.32 18.03
C GLN A 3 1.30 13.96 18.32
N GLY A 4 2.11 13.46 17.38
CA GLY A 4 2.99 12.29 17.58
C GLY A 4 4.49 12.61 17.66
N CYS A 5 4.88 13.89 17.58
CA CYS A 5 6.23 14.27 17.13
C CYS A 5 7.41 14.28 18.15
N PRO A 6 7.25 14.16 19.49
CA PRO A 6 8.44 14.12 20.35
C PRO A 6 9.13 12.74 20.43
N MET A 7 8.41 11.63 20.26
CA MET A 7 9.01 10.28 20.28
C MET A 7 9.81 9.95 19.01
N GLU A 8 9.35 10.40 17.84
CA GLU A 8 10.00 10.08 16.57
C GLU A 8 11.39 10.74 16.45
N THR A 9 11.59 11.92 17.05
CA THR A 9 12.86 12.66 16.98
C THR A 9 13.95 12.16 17.94
N SER A 10 13.57 11.51 19.05
CA SER A 10 14.53 10.87 19.96
C SER A 10 14.91 9.47 19.46
N LEU A 11 13.95 8.76 18.87
CA LEU A 11 14.16 7.46 18.23
C LEU A 11 15.07 7.59 17.00
N SER A 12 14.89 8.63 16.17
CA SER A 12 15.72 8.84 14.98
C SER A 12 17.19 9.09 15.30
N ARG A 13 17.51 9.82 16.38
CA ARG A 13 18.91 10.05 16.81
C ARG A 13 19.60 8.78 17.28
N HIS A 14 18.90 7.94 18.05
CA HIS A 14 19.45 6.66 18.49
C HIS A 14 19.66 5.71 17.31
N ILE A 15 18.71 5.65 16.37
CA ILE A 15 18.87 4.88 15.13
C ILE A 15 20.06 5.39 14.33
N LEU A 16 20.20 6.71 14.17
CA LEU A 16 21.26 7.31 13.35
C LEU A 16 22.66 7.00 13.91
N GLY A 17 22.84 7.10 15.23
CA GLY A 17 24.13 6.75 15.86
C GLY A 17 24.48 5.28 15.66
N ALA A 18 23.51 4.40 15.87
CA ALA A 18 23.70 2.96 15.73
C ALA A 18 23.94 2.54 14.26
N VAL A 19 23.29 3.22 13.30
CA VAL A 19 23.52 3.06 11.86
C VAL A 19 24.92 3.54 11.48
N ALA A 20 25.37 4.67 12.01
CA ALA A 20 26.68 5.24 11.70
C ALA A 20 27.82 4.29 12.11
N GLU A 21 27.74 3.65 13.28
CA GLU A 21 28.73 2.67 13.73
C GLU A 21 28.89 1.50 12.75
N ILE A 22 27.78 0.99 12.21
CA ILE A 22 27.80 -0.11 11.24
C ILE A 22 28.35 0.34 9.89
N TRP A 23 27.99 1.53 9.42
CA TRP A 23 28.55 2.07 8.18
C TRP A 23 30.06 2.30 8.29
N VAL A 24 30.56 2.74 9.44
CA VAL A 24 32.01 2.86 9.69
C VAL A 24 32.68 1.48 9.57
N LEU A 25 32.08 0.43 10.13
CA LEU A 25 32.60 -0.94 10.00
C LEU A 25 32.62 -1.42 8.54
N ILE A 26 31.55 -1.18 7.77
CA ILE A 26 31.45 -1.55 6.36
C ILE A 26 32.50 -0.81 5.53
N LEU A 27 32.60 0.51 5.67
CA LEU A 27 33.56 1.32 4.93
C LEU A 27 35.01 0.96 5.29
N PHE A 28 35.27 0.66 6.56
CA PHE A 28 36.57 0.15 7.00
C PHE A 28 36.89 -1.22 6.35
N ASN A 29 35.92 -2.13 6.29
CA ASN A 29 36.09 -3.42 5.63
C ASN A 29 36.38 -3.25 4.13
N ILE A 30 35.62 -2.40 3.43
CA ILE A 30 35.86 -2.07 2.03
C ILE A 30 37.26 -1.51 1.83
N GLY A 31 37.70 -0.58 2.69
CA GLY A 31 39.06 -0.03 2.64
C GLY A 31 40.15 -1.08 2.84
N LEU A 32 39.95 -2.03 3.75
CA LEU A 32 40.86 -3.17 3.94
C LEU A 32 40.96 -4.04 2.69
N PHE A 33 39.82 -4.40 2.09
CA PHE A 33 39.81 -5.18 0.85
C PHE A 33 40.37 -4.40 -0.33
N ALA A 34 40.16 -3.09 -0.39
CA ALA A 34 40.75 -2.22 -1.41
C ALA A 34 42.28 -2.23 -1.29
N TRP A 35 42.80 -2.10 -0.08
CA TRP A 35 44.23 -2.17 0.18
C TRP A 35 44.83 -3.52 -0.21
N VAL A 36 44.18 -4.62 0.16
CA VAL A 36 44.59 -5.97 -0.28
C VAL A 36 44.51 -6.12 -1.80
N GLY A 37 43.45 -5.60 -2.43
CA GLY A 37 43.25 -5.67 -3.88
C GLY A 37 44.34 -4.93 -4.66
N VAL A 38 44.71 -3.71 -4.23
CA VAL A 38 45.81 -2.94 -4.84
C VAL A 38 47.13 -3.71 -4.77
N ILE A 39 47.42 -4.35 -3.63
CA ILE A 39 48.64 -5.16 -3.48
C ILE A 39 48.58 -6.43 -4.34
N LEU A 40 47.44 -7.13 -4.32
CA LEU A 40 47.26 -8.41 -5.00
C LEU A 40 47.28 -8.28 -6.53
N PHE A 41 46.71 -7.19 -7.06
CA PHE A 41 46.64 -6.91 -8.49
C PHE A 41 47.72 -5.95 -8.99
N SER A 42 48.68 -5.58 -8.13
CA SER A 42 49.81 -4.74 -8.54
C SER A 42 50.59 -5.40 -9.69
N GLY A 43 50.73 -4.69 -10.80
CA GLY A 43 51.44 -5.16 -11.99
C GLY A 43 50.63 -6.07 -12.93
N THR A 44 49.34 -6.28 -12.68
CA THR A 44 48.40 -6.91 -13.63
C THR A 44 47.62 -5.86 -14.42
N GLU A 45 46.92 -6.28 -15.48
CA GLU A 45 46.03 -5.36 -16.22
C GLU A 45 44.85 -4.85 -15.37
N GLU A 46 44.41 -5.65 -14.41
CA GLU A 46 43.35 -5.29 -13.46
C GLU A 46 43.82 -4.17 -12.51
N GLY A 47 45.05 -4.27 -12.01
CA GLY A 47 45.70 -3.22 -11.22
C GLY A 47 45.79 -1.90 -11.98
N GLY A 48 46.02 -1.93 -13.29
CA GLY A 48 46.07 -0.71 -14.10
C GLY A 48 44.71 -0.04 -14.34
N LYS A 49 43.61 -0.81 -14.30
CA LYS A 49 42.27 -0.31 -14.68
C LYS A 49 41.36 -0.05 -13.48
N GLN A 50 41.23 -1.02 -12.58
CA GLN A 50 40.22 -1.00 -11.51
C GLN A 50 40.82 -0.89 -10.11
N PHE A 51 42.08 -1.29 -9.92
CA PHE A 51 42.79 -1.28 -8.64
C PHE A 51 44.09 -0.46 -8.69
N SER A 52 44.06 0.69 -9.38
CA SER A 52 45.25 1.54 -9.60
C SER A 52 45.75 2.17 -8.31
N ASP A 53 44.83 2.75 -7.55
CA ASP A 53 45.10 3.40 -6.28
C ASP A 53 44.05 2.99 -5.25
N LEU A 54 44.36 3.20 -3.96
CA LEU A 54 43.46 2.86 -2.86
C LEU A 54 42.09 3.54 -3.00
N CYS A 55 42.05 4.79 -3.48
CA CYS A 55 40.80 5.53 -3.67
C CYS A 55 39.93 4.89 -4.76
N GLU A 56 40.51 4.60 -5.93
CA GLU A 56 39.78 3.98 -7.04
C GLU A 56 39.33 2.56 -6.67
N ALA A 57 40.22 1.77 -6.07
CA ALA A 57 39.88 0.43 -5.58
C ALA A 57 38.75 0.46 -4.54
N SER A 58 38.78 1.42 -3.60
CA SER A 58 37.72 1.59 -2.61
C SER A 58 36.38 1.95 -3.25
N TRP A 59 36.40 2.84 -4.25
CA TRP A 59 35.20 3.19 -5.01
C TRP A 59 34.64 2.00 -5.77
N ARG A 60 35.47 1.25 -6.51
CA ARG A 60 35.05 0.06 -7.28
C ARG A 60 34.49 -1.05 -6.37
N LEU A 61 35.10 -1.25 -5.21
CA LEU A 61 34.60 -2.21 -4.22
C LEU A 61 33.34 -1.72 -3.48
N PHE A 62 33.17 -0.41 -3.30
CA PHE A 62 31.91 0.15 -2.82
C PHE A 62 30.76 -0.07 -3.81
N VAL A 63 31.02 0.08 -5.11
CA VAL A 63 30.05 -0.30 -6.16
C VAL A 63 29.80 -1.82 -6.17
N LEU A 64 30.83 -2.62 -5.89
CA LEU A 64 30.66 -4.07 -5.75
C LEU A 64 29.84 -4.47 -4.52
N PHE A 65 29.92 -3.69 -3.44
CA PHE A 65 29.07 -3.87 -2.27
C PHE A 65 27.58 -3.71 -2.62
N THR A 66 27.25 -2.83 -3.57
CA THR A 66 25.88 -2.71 -4.11
C THR A 66 25.59 -3.68 -5.26
N THR A 67 26.55 -4.53 -5.63
CA THR A 67 26.48 -5.55 -6.71
C THR A 67 26.23 -5.00 -8.12
N THR A 68 26.39 -3.70 -8.32
CA THR A 68 26.05 -3.04 -9.60
C THR A 68 27.07 -3.35 -10.70
N ASN A 69 28.34 -3.48 -10.35
CA ASN A 69 29.43 -3.82 -11.27
C ASN A 69 29.80 -5.31 -11.21
N PHE A 70 28.92 -6.19 -10.72
CA PHE A 70 29.14 -7.63 -10.76
C PHE A 70 28.38 -8.23 -11.97
N PRO A 71 29.02 -9.04 -12.84
CA PRO A 71 30.35 -9.62 -12.75
C PRO A 71 31.48 -8.78 -13.38
N THR A 72 31.19 -7.59 -13.92
CA THR A 72 32.13 -6.84 -14.79
C THR A 72 33.46 -6.48 -14.12
N ILE A 73 33.45 -6.19 -12.81
CA ILE A 73 34.64 -5.84 -12.03
C ILE A 73 35.73 -6.94 -12.04
N MET A 74 35.35 -8.22 -12.13
CA MET A 74 36.30 -9.32 -12.00
C MET A 74 36.74 -9.93 -13.34
N MET A 75 36.14 -9.50 -14.46
CA MET A 75 36.29 -10.19 -15.74
C MET A 75 37.73 -10.15 -16.26
N THR A 76 38.43 -9.04 -16.12
CA THR A 76 39.82 -8.91 -16.62
C THR A 76 40.78 -9.77 -15.79
N ALA A 77 40.67 -9.77 -14.47
CA ALA A 77 41.52 -10.59 -13.63
C ALA A 77 41.23 -12.11 -13.71
N LEU A 78 39.97 -12.49 -14.00
CA LEU A 78 39.59 -13.88 -14.21
C LEU A 78 40.16 -14.47 -15.50
N ASP A 79 40.24 -13.65 -16.55
CA ASP A 79 40.81 -14.07 -17.84
C ASP A 79 42.31 -14.38 -17.70
N GLN A 80 43.02 -13.65 -16.84
CA GLN A 80 44.43 -13.91 -16.52
C GLN A 80 44.60 -15.10 -15.57
N VAL A 81 43.92 -15.08 -14.42
CA VAL A 81 44.07 -16.10 -13.37
C VAL A 81 42.71 -16.44 -12.77
N ARG A 82 42.24 -17.66 -13.00
CA ARG A 82 40.94 -18.14 -12.49
C ARG A 82 40.84 -18.13 -10.96
N ALA A 83 41.96 -18.31 -10.26
CA ALA A 83 41.99 -18.30 -8.79
C ALA A 83 41.61 -16.93 -8.19
N THR A 84 41.65 -15.85 -8.98
CA THR A 84 41.21 -14.52 -8.57
C THR A 84 39.74 -14.48 -8.13
N ILE A 85 38.90 -15.42 -8.60
CA ILE A 85 37.51 -15.54 -8.14
C ILE A 85 37.41 -15.66 -6.61
N ILE A 86 38.42 -16.25 -5.96
CA ILE A 86 38.44 -16.46 -4.51
C ILE A 86 38.39 -15.12 -3.77
N PHE A 87 39.11 -14.10 -4.26
CA PHE A 87 39.11 -12.76 -3.67
C PHE A 87 37.72 -12.11 -3.76
N PHE A 88 37.14 -12.07 -4.97
CA PHE A 88 35.84 -11.45 -5.19
C PHE A 88 34.69 -12.23 -4.54
N ALA A 89 34.72 -13.57 -4.58
CA ALA A 89 33.73 -14.41 -3.91
C ALA A 89 33.78 -14.22 -2.39
N PHE A 90 34.98 -14.15 -1.80
CA PHE A 90 35.13 -13.88 -0.37
C PHE A 90 34.61 -12.48 0.00
N PHE A 91 34.92 -11.46 -0.82
CA PHE A 91 34.36 -10.12 -0.64
C PHE A 91 32.84 -10.12 -0.66
N VAL A 92 32.21 -10.74 -1.67
CA VAL A 92 30.75 -10.80 -1.83
C VAL A 92 30.10 -11.59 -0.68
N ILE A 93 30.65 -12.74 -0.30
CA ILE A 93 30.13 -13.53 0.83
C ILE A 93 30.16 -12.72 2.13
N LEU A 94 31.29 -12.08 2.43
CA LEU A 94 31.46 -11.35 3.67
C LEU A 94 30.67 -10.04 3.70
N ASN A 95 30.72 -9.25 2.63
CA ASN A 95 30.11 -7.92 2.63
C ASN A 95 28.63 -7.94 2.22
N VAL A 96 28.28 -8.67 1.16
CA VAL A 96 26.92 -8.68 0.62
C VAL A 96 26.03 -9.69 1.32
N PHE A 97 26.51 -10.91 1.57
CA PHE A 97 25.66 -11.95 2.19
C PHE A 97 25.70 -11.97 3.73
N PHE A 98 26.75 -11.41 4.35
CA PHE A 98 26.86 -11.34 5.80
C PHE A 98 26.66 -9.92 6.34
N LEU A 99 27.53 -8.95 6.01
CA LEU A 99 27.45 -7.60 6.61
C LEU A 99 26.20 -6.82 6.22
N ALA A 100 25.74 -6.86 4.96
CA ALA A 100 24.53 -6.13 4.55
C ALA A 100 23.22 -6.67 5.20
N PRO A 101 22.95 -7.99 5.25
CA PRO A 101 21.82 -8.52 6.01
C PRO A 101 21.95 -8.30 7.51
N LEU A 102 23.17 -8.34 8.07
CA LEU A 102 23.42 -8.05 9.48
C LEU A 102 23.07 -6.59 9.82
N SER A 103 23.46 -5.63 8.96
CA SER A 103 23.13 -4.22 9.14
C SER A 103 21.62 -4.00 9.10
N LEU A 104 20.93 -4.63 8.15
CA LEU A 104 19.47 -4.58 8.05
C LEU A 104 18.80 -5.17 9.31
N ALA A 105 19.27 -6.32 9.79
CA ALA A 105 18.74 -6.97 10.98
C ALA A 105 18.92 -6.10 12.24
N PHE A 106 20.07 -5.46 12.38
CA PHE A 106 20.33 -4.55 13.48
C PHE A 106 19.43 -3.31 13.44
N ILE A 107 19.31 -2.64 12.28
CA ILE A 107 18.42 -1.49 12.08
C ILE A 107 16.97 -1.89 12.41
N PHE A 108 16.53 -3.06 11.92
CA PHE A 108 15.22 -3.59 12.22
C PHE A 108 15.02 -3.81 13.73
N ASN A 109 16.02 -4.31 14.45
CA ASN A 109 15.93 -4.52 15.89
C ASN A 109 15.81 -3.20 16.66
N VAL A 110 16.58 -2.17 16.31
CA VAL A 110 16.48 -0.83 16.92
C VAL A 110 15.12 -0.21 16.62
N PHE A 111 14.66 -0.30 15.37
CA PHE A 111 13.34 0.17 14.95
C PHE A 111 12.20 -0.52 15.71
N ARG A 112 12.28 -1.86 15.84
CA ARG A 112 11.31 -2.66 16.60
C ARG A 112 11.33 -2.31 18.09
N GLY A 113 12.51 -2.06 18.66
CA GLY A 113 12.68 -1.56 20.03
C GLY A 113 11.93 -0.25 20.26
N GLY A 114 12.04 0.70 19.32
CA GLY A 114 11.29 1.97 19.35
C GLY A 114 9.77 1.82 19.29
N GLN A 115 9.26 0.80 18.60
CA GLN A 115 7.82 0.56 18.49
C GLN A 115 7.21 -0.18 19.68
N SER A 116 8.02 -0.86 20.50
CA SER A 116 7.53 -1.71 21.60
C SER A 116 6.68 -0.96 22.64
N GLY A 117 6.93 0.34 22.83
CA GLY A 117 6.19 1.19 23.77
C GLY A 117 4.91 1.82 23.24
N ILE A 118 4.70 1.84 21.92
CA ILE A 118 3.50 2.43 21.29
C ILE A 118 2.20 1.75 21.75
N PRO A 119 2.06 0.40 21.72
CA PRO A 119 0.80 -0.23 22.13
C PRO A 119 0.46 0.02 23.61
N GLN A 120 1.47 0.09 24.48
CA GLN A 120 1.28 0.41 25.90
C GLN A 120 0.82 1.85 26.10
N MET A 121 1.41 2.79 25.35
CA MET A 121 0.99 4.20 25.37
C MET A 121 -0.44 4.38 24.85
N GLU A 122 -0.81 3.70 23.74
CA GLU A 122 -2.18 3.73 23.22
C GLU A 122 -3.18 3.18 24.24
N GLU A 123 -2.83 2.08 24.92
CA GLU A 123 -3.64 1.51 25.98
C GLU A 123 -3.78 2.47 27.18
N GLU A 124 -2.70 3.12 27.60
CA GLU A 124 -2.72 4.11 28.69
C GLU A 124 -3.60 5.32 28.35
N ILE A 125 -3.50 5.85 27.13
CA ILE A 125 -4.35 6.96 26.66
C ILE A 125 -5.83 6.53 26.62
N ARG A 126 -6.10 5.31 26.14
CA ARG A 126 -7.45 4.74 26.16
C ARG A 126 -8.00 4.64 27.59
N LEU A 127 -7.25 4.06 28.52
CA LEU A 127 -7.67 3.91 29.91
C LEU A 127 -7.89 5.27 30.60
N ARG A 128 -7.02 6.25 30.32
CA ARG A 128 -7.19 7.62 30.84
C ARG A 128 -8.44 8.30 30.27
N SER A 129 -8.70 8.16 28.97
CA SER A 129 -9.86 8.78 28.33
C SER A 129 -11.18 8.15 28.78
N THR A 130 -11.24 6.82 28.96
CA THR A 130 -12.42 6.14 29.50
C THR A 130 -12.63 6.47 30.97
N ALA A 131 -11.56 6.58 31.77
CA ALA A 131 -11.65 7.03 33.16
C ALA A 131 -12.17 8.47 33.26
N ALA A 132 -11.68 9.39 32.41
CA ALA A 132 -12.20 10.75 32.36
C ALA A 132 -13.69 10.78 31.98
N ALA A 133 -14.10 9.97 30.99
CA ALA A 133 -15.52 9.84 30.63
C ALA A 133 -16.37 9.28 31.77
N PHE A 134 -15.86 8.28 32.51
CA PHE A 134 -16.53 7.73 33.70
C PHE A 134 -16.73 8.79 34.78
N THR A 135 -15.71 9.61 35.06
CA THR A 135 -15.82 10.70 36.05
C THR A 135 -16.86 11.76 35.68
N LEU A 136 -17.15 11.94 34.39
CA LEU A 136 -18.21 12.84 33.92
C LEU A 136 -19.61 12.23 34.07
N LEU A 137 -19.71 10.89 34.03
CA LEU A 137 -20.97 10.16 34.19
C LEU A 137 -21.33 9.90 35.67
N ASP A 138 -20.32 9.88 36.54
CA ASP A 138 -20.46 9.77 38.00
C ASP A 138 -20.75 11.14 38.64
N ASP A 139 -22.00 11.59 38.52
CA ASP A 139 -22.51 12.86 39.06
C ASP A 139 -22.31 12.98 40.59
N ARG A 140 -22.20 11.85 41.30
CA ARG A 140 -22.08 11.81 42.77
C ARG A 140 -20.65 11.60 43.27
N GLN A 141 -19.68 11.41 42.38
CA GLN A 141 -18.30 11.00 42.72
C GLN A 141 -18.26 9.77 43.66
N SER A 142 -19.24 8.88 43.54
CA SER A 142 -19.35 7.69 44.36
C SER A 142 -18.41 6.55 43.94
N GLY A 143 -17.69 6.71 42.83
CA GLY A 143 -16.89 5.66 42.20
C GLY A 143 -17.76 4.59 41.51
N GLN A 144 -19.04 4.90 41.31
CA GLN A 144 -20.06 4.00 40.78
C GLN A 144 -21.03 4.79 39.90
N VAL A 145 -21.35 4.27 38.71
CA VAL A 145 -22.35 4.88 37.81
C VAL A 145 -23.66 4.10 37.92
N LEU A 146 -24.76 4.81 38.23
CA LEU A 146 -26.09 4.20 38.23
C LEU A 146 -26.48 3.71 36.84
N SER A 147 -27.13 2.55 36.77
CA SER A 147 -27.66 1.97 35.53
C SER A 147 -28.57 2.92 34.73
N ALA A 148 -29.31 3.81 35.41
CA ALA A 148 -30.18 4.80 34.77
C ALA A 148 -29.39 5.83 33.93
N ASN A 149 -28.28 6.35 34.46
CA ASN A 149 -27.42 7.29 33.75
C ASN A 149 -26.69 6.60 32.59
N MET A 150 -26.35 5.31 32.77
CA MET A 150 -25.78 4.49 31.70
C MET A 150 -26.78 4.21 30.57
N GLY A 151 -28.04 3.92 30.91
CA GLY A 151 -29.10 3.73 29.93
C GLY A 151 -29.34 4.99 29.09
N ALA A 152 -29.33 6.17 29.73
CA ALA A 152 -29.39 7.46 29.03
C ALA A 152 -28.17 7.67 28.13
N PHE A 153 -26.96 7.40 28.64
CA PHE A 153 -25.73 7.47 27.85
C PHE A 153 -25.77 6.54 26.62
N LEU A 154 -26.24 5.31 26.77
CA LEU A 154 -26.36 4.36 25.65
C LEU A 154 -27.40 4.78 24.62
N LEU A 155 -28.51 5.40 25.06
CA LEU A 155 -29.51 5.99 24.15
C LEU A 155 -28.97 7.21 23.41
N GLU A 156 -28.19 8.06 24.07
CA GLU A 156 -27.48 9.19 23.43
C GLU A 156 -26.40 8.69 22.47
N LEU A 157 -25.68 7.63 22.85
CA LEU A 157 -24.69 6.98 22.00
C LEU A 157 -25.36 6.34 20.76
N HIS A 158 -26.55 5.77 20.93
CA HIS A 158 -27.37 5.26 19.83
C HIS A 158 -27.74 6.37 18.85
N SER A 159 -28.24 7.51 19.36
CA SER A 159 -28.70 8.63 18.53
C SER A 159 -27.54 9.31 17.78
N MET A 160 -26.39 9.47 18.43
CA MET A 160 -25.22 10.19 17.87
C MET A 160 -24.30 9.30 17.02
N ARG A 161 -24.24 7.99 17.28
CA ARG A 161 -23.27 7.07 16.61
C ARG A 161 -23.90 5.93 15.81
N GLY A 162 -25.23 5.84 15.72
CA GLY A 162 -25.90 4.91 14.82
C GLY A 162 -25.72 3.42 15.17
N VAL A 163 -25.44 3.09 16.44
CA VAL A 163 -25.30 1.71 16.92
C VAL A 163 -26.61 0.96 16.69
N ALA A 164 -26.60 -0.28 16.20
CA ALA A 164 -27.84 -1.01 15.94
C ALA A 164 -28.65 -1.25 17.25
N SER A 165 -29.96 -1.04 17.23
CA SER A 165 -30.86 -1.21 18.39
C SER A 165 -30.74 -2.58 19.08
N ARG A 166 -30.40 -3.63 18.31
CA ARG A 166 -30.22 -5.00 18.79
C ARG A 166 -28.97 -5.19 19.65
N GLU A 167 -27.89 -4.45 19.38
CA GLU A 167 -26.66 -4.47 20.17
C GLU A 167 -26.86 -3.72 21.49
N LEU A 168 -27.63 -2.64 21.46
CA LEU A 168 -28.06 -1.92 22.67
C LEU A 168 -28.90 -2.81 23.58
N SER A 169 -29.81 -3.62 23.05
CA SER A 169 -30.57 -4.58 23.87
C SER A 169 -29.66 -5.64 24.52
N ARG A 170 -28.57 -6.06 23.85
CA ARG A 170 -27.58 -6.98 24.43
C ARG A 170 -26.75 -6.32 25.52
N LEU A 171 -26.35 -5.06 25.31
CA LEU A 171 -25.60 -4.28 26.29
C LEU A 171 -26.46 -3.96 27.51
N GLN A 172 -27.73 -3.60 27.30
CA GLN A 172 -28.72 -3.46 28.36
C GLN A 172 -28.83 -4.76 29.15
N GLY A 173 -28.91 -5.90 28.48
CA GLY A 173 -28.93 -7.22 29.12
C GLY A 173 -27.66 -7.55 29.91
N LEU A 174 -26.47 -7.20 29.39
CA LEU A 174 -25.20 -7.37 30.11
C LEU A 174 -25.12 -6.46 31.34
N ILE A 175 -25.64 -5.24 31.25
CA ILE A 175 -25.71 -4.28 32.37
C ILE A 175 -26.70 -4.78 33.43
N ASP A 176 -27.85 -5.31 33.01
CA ASP A 176 -28.84 -5.90 33.90
C ASP A 176 -28.27 -7.16 34.59
N GLU A 177 -27.48 -7.98 33.89
CA GLU A 177 -26.81 -9.17 34.43
C GLU A 177 -25.68 -8.83 35.40
N VAL A 178 -24.88 -7.80 35.12
CA VAL A 178 -23.84 -7.28 36.04
C VAL A 178 -24.49 -6.63 37.26
N GLY A 179 -25.55 -5.84 37.07
CA GLY A 179 -26.32 -5.22 38.13
C GLY A 179 -27.06 -6.22 39.03
N ALA A 180 -27.44 -7.39 38.50
CA ALA A 180 -28.07 -8.46 39.28
C ALA A 180 -27.11 -9.22 40.21
N ARG A 181 -25.78 -9.03 40.09
CA ARG A 181 -24.79 -9.63 41.01
C ARG A 181 -24.78 -8.97 42.40
N THR A 182 -25.35 -7.77 42.52
CA THR A 182 -25.43 -7.00 43.77
C THR A 182 -26.91 -6.77 44.16
N PRO A 183 -27.55 -7.71 44.87
CA PRO A 183 -28.99 -7.67 45.11
C PRO A 183 -29.47 -6.61 46.14
N GLU A 184 -28.58 -5.92 46.85
CA GLU A 184 -28.95 -5.02 47.96
C GLU A 184 -28.85 -3.52 47.62
N GLU A 185 -28.25 -3.12 46.50
CA GLU A 185 -28.11 -1.71 46.09
C GLU A 185 -28.56 -1.53 44.62
N ALA A 186 -28.95 -0.31 44.27
CA ALA A 186 -29.33 0.01 42.89
C ALA A 186 -28.20 -0.41 41.93
N PRO A 187 -28.50 -1.11 40.82
CA PRO A 187 -27.48 -1.69 39.96
C PRO A 187 -26.50 -0.61 39.49
N SER A 188 -25.25 -0.73 39.91
CA SER A 188 -24.21 0.27 39.74
C SER A 188 -22.98 -0.35 39.08
N LEU A 189 -22.35 0.41 38.18
CA LEU A 189 -21.21 -0.03 37.38
C LEU A 189 -19.93 0.57 37.94
N THR A 190 -18.92 -0.28 38.15
CA THR A 190 -17.58 0.18 38.51
C THR A 190 -16.84 0.71 37.28
N LEU A 191 -15.72 1.41 37.50
CA LEU A 191 -14.85 1.90 36.41
C LEU A 191 -14.39 0.75 35.49
N GLN A 192 -14.08 -0.42 36.05
CA GLN A 192 -13.59 -1.56 35.29
C GLN A 192 -14.71 -2.15 34.41
N ASP A 193 -15.91 -2.31 34.97
CA ASP A 193 -17.07 -2.79 34.21
C ASP A 193 -17.43 -1.82 33.06
N PHE A 194 -17.27 -0.51 33.30
CA PHE A 194 -17.47 0.51 32.26
C PHE A 194 -16.44 0.39 31.14
N GLN A 195 -15.16 0.18 31.46
CA GLN A 195 -14.11 -0.01 30.46
C GLN A 195 -14.36 -1.26 29.61
N ASP A 196 -14.76 -2.37 30.24
CA ASP A 196 -15.11 -3.60 29.54
C ASP A 196 -16.34 -3.43 28.64
N ALA A 197 -17.35 -2.69 29.10
CA ALA A 197 -18.55 -2.38 28.30
C ALA A 197 -18.20 -1.54 27.05
N VAL A 198 -17.30 -0.57 27.18
CA VAL A 198 -16.77 0.22 26.05
C VAL A 198 -16.01 -0.68 25.07
N ASP A 199 -15.22 -1.65 25.55
CA ASP A 199 -14.50 -2.60 24.70
C ASP A 199 -15.44 -3.57 23.94
N VAL A 200 -16.59 -3.92 24.53
CA VAL A 200 -17.62 -4.69 23.83
C VAL A 200 -18.33 -3.83 22.77
N LEU A 201 -18.61 -2.57 23.09
CA LEU A 201 -19.19 -1.58 22.18
C LEU A 201 -18.31 -1.32 20.94
N ASP A 202 -17.01 -1.17 21.14
CA ASP A 202 -16.08 -0.93 20.02
C ASP A 202 -15.98 -2.16 19.11
N ARG A 203 -16.05 -3.38 19.67
CA ARG A 203 -16.06 -4.62 18.88
C ARG A 203 -17.36 -4.83 18.10
N SER A 204 -18.50 -4.50 18.70
CA SER A 204 -19.80 -4.64 18.02
C SER A 204 -19.99 -3.59 16.92
N ARG A 205 -19.43 -2.39 17.09
CA ARG A 205 -19.43 -1.31 16.10
C ARG A 205 -18.85 -1.74 14.76
N GLU A 206 -17.78 -2.54 14.73
CA GLU A 206 -17.14 -2.97 13.47
C GLU A 206 -18.10 -3.68 12.51
N HIS A 207 -19.23 -4.19 13.01
CA HIS A 207 -20.18 -5.00 12.26
C HIS A 207 -21.54 -4.32 12.02
N ALA A 208 -21.76 -3.10 12.51
CA ALA A 208 -23.03 -2.38 12.36
C ALA A 208 -23.16 -1.72 10.98
N GLU A 209 -24.22 -2.04 10.24
CA GLU A 209 -24.59 -1.32 9.00
C GLU A 209 -25.42 -0.07 9.35
N TRP A 210 -25.10 1.08 8.75
CA TRP A 210 -25.85 2.32 8.93
C TRP A 210 -27.24 2.24 8.27
N ILE A 211 -28.16 3.10 8.70
CA ILE A 211 -29.49 3.24 8.07
C ILE A 211 -29.32 3.64 6.59
N THR A 212 -30.06 3.02 5.68
CA THR A 212 -29.93 3.29 4.24
C THR A 212 -30.59 4.61 3.83
N GLU A 213 -30.08 5.29 2.81
CA GLU A 213 -30.63 6.58 2.36
C GLU A 213 -32.07 6.42 1.85
N ILE A 214 -32.41 5.28 1.24
CA ILE A 214 -33.79 4.98 0.83
C ILE A 214 -34.71 4.82 2.05
N GLN A 215 -34.23 4.22 3.13
CA GLN A 215 -35.00 4.12 4.37
C GLN A 215 -35.20 5.50 5.03
N TRP A 216 -34.25 6.43 4.84
CA TRP A 216 -34.31 7.78 5.39
C TRP A 216 -35.21 8.71 4.56
N TYR A 217 -34.99 8.83 3.25
CA TYR A 217 -35.72 9.74 2.36
C TYR A 217 -37.09 9.18 1.91
N TYR A 218 -37.21 7.86 1.71
CA TYR A 218 -38.41 7.24 1.14
C TYR A 218 -38.84 6.00 1.94
N PRO A 219 -39.26 6.15 3.21
CA PRO A 219 -39.62 5.03 4.08
C PRO A 219 -40.80 4.20 3.55
N GLN A 220 -41.74 4.82 2.83
CA GLN A 220 -42.86 4.13 2.18
C GLN A 220 -42.39 3.18 1.06
N LEU A 221 -41.37 3.58 0.30
CA LEU A 221 -40.78 2.77 -0.77
C LEU A 221 -40.01 1.57 -0.18
N TYR A 222 -39.28 1.77 0.91
CA TYR A 222 -38.57 0.72 1.64
C TYR A 222 -39.52 -0.39 2.13
N GLN A 223 -40.71 0.00 2.60
CA GLN A 223 -41.73 -0.93 3.09
C GLN A 223 -42.51 -1.62 1.95
N SER A 224 -42.40 -1.17 0.70
CA SER A 224 -43.11 -1.77 -0.42
C SER A 224 -42.75 -3.25 -0.63
N PRO A 225 -43.69 -4.08 -1.10
CA PRO A 225 -43.44 -5.51 -1.34
C PRO A 225 -42.42 -5.73 -2.47
N GLY A 226 -42.35 -4.83 -3.45
CA GLY A 226 -41.37 -4.87 -4.54
C GLY A 226 -39.95 -4.66 -4.04
N PHE A 227 -39.73 -3.61 -3.24
CA PHE A 227 -38.41 -3.33 -2.67
C PHE A 227 -37.98 -4.39 -1.65
N ARG A 228 -38.92 -4.96 -0.88
CA ARG A 228 -38.61 -6.12 -0.01
C ARG A 228 -38.19 -7.37 -0.78
N ARG A 229 -38.75 -7.62 -1.97
CA ARG A 229 -38.28 -8.71 -2.84
C ARG A 229 -36.89 -8.41 -3.39
N LEU A 230 -36.67 -7.18 -3.86
CA LEU A 230 -35.38 -6.73 -4.38
C LEU A 230 -34.27 -6.88 -3.33
N THR A 231 -34.48 -6.30 -2.14
CA THR A 231 -33.54 -6.40 -1.01
C THR A 231 -33.24 -7.84 -0.63
N ARG A 232 -34.24 -8.73 -0.69
CA ARG A 232 -34.04 -10.17 -0.43
C ARG A 232 -33.17 -10.82 -1.51
N ILE A 233 -33.36 -10.51 -2.78
CA ILE A 233 -32.56 -11.02 -3.90
C ILE A 233 -31.11 -10.52 -3.78
N VAL A 234 -30.93 -9.22 -3.57
CA VAL A 234 -29.60 -8.60 -3.50
C VAL A 234 -28.82 -9.02 -2.27
N LYS A 235 -29.49 -9.18 -1.12
CA LYS A 235 -28.86 -9.68 0.12
C LYS A 235 -28.81 -11.21 0.20
N HIS A 236 -29.28 -11.93 -0.82
CA HIS A 236 -29.30 -13.39 -0.80
C HIS A 236 -27.87 -13.94 -0.78
N LYS A 237 -27.51 -14.66 0.29
CA LYS A 237 -26.15 -15.14 0.56
C LYS A 237 -25.79 -16.49 -0.07
N ARG A 238 -26.60 -17.06 -0.97
CA ARG A 238 -26.44 -18.47 -1.39
C ARG A 238 -26.01 -18.65 -2.84
N VAL A 239 -24.77 -18.30 -3.16
CA VAL A 239 -24.05 -19.03 -4.23
C VAL A 239 -22.88 -19.75 -3.57
N THR A 240 -23.16 -20.95 -3.06
CA THR A 240 -22.13 -21.94 -2.73
C THR A 240 -21.67 -22.59 -4.02
N PHE A 241 -20.50 -22.17 -4.53
CA PHE A 241 -19.87 -22.82 -5.68
C PHE A 241 -19.24 -24.15 -5.21
N TRP A 242 -19.71 -25.25 -5.80
CA TRP A 242 -19.26 -26.65 -5.75
C TRP A 242 -18.53 -27.16 -4.46
N PRO A 243 -19.16 -28.02 -3.64
CA PRO A 243 -18.49 -28.76 -2.58
C PRO A 243 -17.80 -29.99 -3.20
N GLY A 244 -16.57 -29.84 -3.66
CA GLY A 244 -15.79 -30.96 -4.19
C GLY A 244 -14.29 -30.70 -4.05
N CYS A 245 -13.68 -31.45 -3.14
CA CYS A 245 -12.25 -31.48 -2.79
C CYS A 245 -11.72 -30.28 -1.98
N CYS A 246 -11.23 -30.60 -0.78
CA CYS A 246 -10.52 -29.74 0.17
C CYS A 246 -11.43 -28.84 1.02
N GLY A 247 -11.60 -29.23 2.29
CA GLY A 247 -12.34 -28.52 3.35
C GLY A 247 -11.84 -27.10 3.60
N THR A 248 -12.22 -26.20 2.70
CA THR A 248 -11.93 -24.77 2.74
C THR A 248 -13.12 -24.02 3.34
N PRO A 249 -12.88 -22.89 4.03
CA PRO A 249 -13.95 -22.11 4.66
C PRO A 249 -14.98 -21.65 3.63
N GLN A 250 -16.24 -21.65 4.07
CA GLN A 250 -17.44 -21.41 3.27
C GLN A 250 -17.36 -20.10 2.45
N PHE A 251 -17.42 -20.21 1.12
CA PHE A 251 -17.59 -19.07 0.22
C PHE A 251 -19.01 -18.51 0.38
N SER A 252 -19.16 -17.34 1.02
CA SER A 252 -20.41 -16.57 0.97
C SER A 252 -20.26 -15.41 0.00
N MET A 253 -20.32 -15.69 -1.30
CA MET A 253 -20.39 -14.65 -2.33
C MET A 253 -21.85 -14.24 -2.55
N LEU A 254 -22.10 -12.94 -2.73
CA LEU A 254 -23.42 -12.48 -3.14
C LEU A 254 -23.67 -12.94 -4.57
N LEU A 255 -24.90 -13.34 -4.87
CA LEU A 255 -25.31 -13.80 -6.20
C LEU A 255 -24.91 -12.80 -7.30
N ILE A 256 -25.09 -11.51 -7.02
CA ILE A 256 -24.75 -10.43 -7.95
C ILE A 256 -23.24 -10.34 -8.20
N ASP A 257 -22.43 -10.48 -7.15
CA ASP A 257 -20.98 -10.44 -7.30
C ASP A 257 -20.50 -11.63 -8.13
N ALA A 258 -21.12 -12.81 -7.95
CA ALA A 258 -20.82 -14.01 -8.72
C ALA A 258 -21.19 -13.86 -10.20
N VAL A 259 -22.35 -13.26 -10.51
CA VAL A 259 -22.77 -12.97 -11.89
C VAL A 259 -21.82 -11.99 -12.56
N ASP A 260 -21.48 -10.88 -11.90
CA ASP A 260 -20.51 -9.90 -12.41
C ASP A 260 -19.14 -10.53 -12.68
N THR A 261 -18.67 -11.36 -11.76
CA THR A 261 -17.39 -12.05 -11.89
C THR A 261 -17.41 -13.03 -13.06
N PHE A 262 -18.51 -13.78 -13.22
CA PHE A 262 -18.70 -14.67 -14.36
C PHE A 262 -18.72 -13.92 -15.69
N LEU A 263 -19.49 -12.83 -15.78
CA LEU A 263 -19.53 -11.97 -16.98
C LEU A 263 -18.14 -11.43 -17.33
N LEU A 264 -17.38 -11.00 -16.32
CA LEU A 264 -16.01 -10.52 -16.52
C LEU A 264 -15.10 -11.63 -17.06
N VAL A 265 -15.10 -12.81 -16.44
CA VAL A 265 -14.27 -13.95 -16.88
C VAL A 265 -14.62 -14.39 -18.28
N MET A 266 -15.92 -14.50 -18.59
CA MET A 266 -16.39 -14.86 -19.94
C MET A 266 -15.97 -13.82 -20.98
N SER A 267 -16.01 -12.53 -20.64
CA SER A 267 -15.54 -11.49 -21.55
C SER A 267 -14.04 -11.56 -21.81
N PHE A 268 -13.25 -11.88 -20.79
CA PHE A 268 -11.81 -12.05 -20.93
C PHE A 268 -11.48 -13.27 -21.81
N ALA A 269 -12.16 -14.39 -21.57
CA ALA A 269 -12.04 -15.59 -22.39
C ALA A 269 -12.41 -15.32 -23.85
N ALA A 270 -13.50 -14.58 -24.10
CA ALA A 270 -13.93 -14.21 -25.45
C ALA A 270 -12.90 -13.32 -26.17
N LEU A 271 -12.31 -12.34 -25.47
CA LEU A 271 -11.26 -11.46 -26.02
C LEU A 271 -9.93 -12.18 -26.23
N TRP A 272 -9.56 -13.07 -25.31
CA TRP A 272 -8.36 -13.90 -25.45
C TRP A 272 -8.49 -14.82 -26.67
N LEU A 273 -9.64 -15.48 -26.81
CA LEU A 273 -9.95 -16.35 -27.95
C LEU A 273 -9.96 -15.55 -29.26
N ALA A 274 -10.57 -14.36 -29.26
CA ALA A 274 -10.54 -13.47 -30.42
C ALA A 274 -9.10 -13.17 -30.86
N LYS A 275 -8.25 -12.74 -29.92
CA LYS A 275 -6.84 -12.42 -30.20
C LYS A 275 -5.99 -13.63 -30.59
N SER A 276 -6.29 -14.82 -30.07
CA SER A 276 -5.55 -16.04 -30.44
C SER A 276 -5.84 -16.49 -31.88
N PHE A 277 -6.99 -16.13 -32.43
CA PHE A 277 -7.39 -16.52 -33.79
C PHE A 277 -7.31 -15.38 -34.81
N SER A 278 -7.33 -14.11 -34.41
CA SER A 278 -7.18 -12.96 -35.33
C SER A 278 -5.73 -12.43 -35.35
N ALA A 279 -5.07 -12.60 -36.49
CA ALA A 279 -3.73 -12.08 -36.76
C ALA A 279 -3.73 -10.64 -37.34
N SER A 280 -4.88 -9.98 -37.44
CA SER A 280 -5.01 -8.66 -38.10
C SER A 280 -5.52 -7.56 -37.16
N GLU A 281 -4.87 -6.40 -37.25
CA GLU A 281 -5.10 -5.21 -36.41
C GLU A 281 -6.48 -4.56 -36.63
N HIS A 282 -7.14 -4.88 -37.75
CA HIS A 282 -8.44 -4.31 -38.16
C HIS A 282 -9.66 -4.90 -37.42
N ASP A 283 -9.50 -5.99 -36.68
CA ASP A 283 -10.59 -6.60 -35.91
C ASP A 283 -10.81 -5.95 -34.53
N SER A 284 -9.98 -4.96 -34.13
CA SER A 284 -10.08 -4.34 -32.80
C SER A 284 -11.39 -3.57 -32.58
N GLU A 285 -11.97 -2.95 -33.61
CA GLU A 285 -13.20 -2.13 -33.48
C GLU A 285 -14.44 -2.98 -33.18
N ARG A 286 -14.45 -4.26 -33.60
CA ARG A 286 -15.61 -5.15 -33.46
C ARG A 286 -15.90 -5.52 -31.99
N TYR A 287 -14.92 -5.36 -31.11
CA TYR A 287 -15.02 -5.71 -29.69
C TYR A 287 -15.32 -4.52 -28.77
N ASP A 288 -15.43 -3.30 -29.30
CA ASP A 288 -15.70 -2.10 -28.49
C ASP A 288 -17.14 -2.07 -27.93
N TRP A 289 -18.12 -2.66 -28.62
CA TRP A 289 -19.48 -2.82 -28.10
C TRP A 289 -19.57 -3.77 -26.89
N VAL A 290 -18.72 -4.81 -26.88
CA VAL A 290 -18.55 -5.68 -25.70
C VAL A 290 -18.03 -4.85 -24.54
N GLN A 291 -17.19 -3.85 -24.83
CA GLN A 291 -16.67 -2.98 -23.80
C GLN A 291 -17.73 -2.16 -23.10
N ILE A 292 -18.60 -1.52 -23.89
CA ILE A 292 -19.71 -0.69 -23.40
C ILE A 292 -20.69 -1.52 -22.57
N THR A 293 -21.03 -2.72 -23.04
CA THR A 293 -21.98 -3.62 -22.37
C THR A 293 -21.51 -4.00 -20.96
N ILE A 294 -20.22 -4.22 -20.79
CA ILE A 294 -19.62 -4.58 -19.50
C ILE A 294 -19.61 -3.39 -18.54
N VAL A 295 -19.25 -2.20 -19.02
CA VAL A 295 -19.31 -0.99 -18.18
C VAL A 295 -20.75 -0.74 -17.72
N ALA A 296 -21.73 -0.94 -18.62
CA ALA A 296 -23.15 -0.84 -18.29
C ALA A 296 -23.57 -1.88 -17.23
N SER A 297 -23.14 -3.15 -17.35
CA SER A 297 -23.46 -4.16 -16.33
C SER A 297 -22.88 -3.80 -14.95
N PHE A 298 -21.65 -3.28 -14.90
CA PHE A 298 -21.07 -2.81 -13.63
C PHE A 298 -21.79 -1.60 -13.04
N CYS A 299 -22.28 -0.68 -13.87
CA CYS A 299 -23.10 0.44 -13.42
C CYS A 299 -24.39 -0.05 -12.76
N VAL A 300 -25.06 -1.03 -13.39
CA VAL A 300 -26.28 -1.65 -12.84
C VAL A 300 -25.98 -2.31 -11.50
N THR A 301 -24.90 -3.08 -11.39
CA THR A 301 -24.54 -3.75 -10.14
C THR A 301 -24.21 -2.75 -9.01
N VAL A 302 -23.40 -1.72 -9.28
CA VAL A 302 -23.08 -0.69 -8.28
C VAL A 302 -24.34 0.07 -7.87
N GLY A 303 -25.21 0.43 -8.82
CA GLY A 303 -26.48 1.10 -8.54
C GLY A 303 -27.43 0.25 -7.70
N LEU A 304 -27.53 -1.05 -7.98
CA LEU A 304 -28.36 -1.99 -7.23
C LEU A 304 -27.86 -2.17 -5.79
N ARG A 305 -26.52 -2.24 -5.60
CA ARG A 305 -25.90 -2.29 -4.27
C ARG A 305 -26.18 -1.00 -3.48
N ALA A 306 -25.97 0.14 -4.12
CA ALA A 306 -26.23 1.46 -3.53
C ALA A 306 -27.70 1.60 -3.10
N ALA A 307 -28.64 1.17 -3.94
CA ALA A 307 -30.06 1.23 -3.60
C ALA A 307 -30.43 0.34 -2.39
N VAL A 308 -29.93 -0.89 -2.33
CA VAL A 308 -30.34 -1.86 -1.30
C VAL A 308 -29.63 -1.67 0.04
N ARG A 309 -28.33 -1.36 0.03
CA ARG A 309 -27.51 -1.23 1.25
C ARG A 309 -27.22 0.21 1.63
N GLY A 310 -27.45 1.14 0.73
CA GLY A 310 -27.08 2.53 0.88
C GLY A 310 -25.66 2.83 0.41
N TRP A 311 -25.46 4.05 -0.09
CA TRP A 311 -24.19 4.50 -0.64
C TRP A 311 -23.10 4.53 0.42
N TYR A 312 -23.42 5.04 1.61
CA TYR A 312 -22.48 5.14 2.71
C TYR A 312 -21.95 3.77 3.16
N ASN A 313 -22.83 2.78 3.32
CA ASN A 313 -22.44 1.41 3.66
C ASN A 313 -21.63 0.73 2.56
N CYS A 314 -21.91 1.05 1.29
CA CYS A 314 -21.13 0.57 0.16
C CYS A 314 -19.70 1.10 0.17
N LEU A 315 -19.52 2.38 0.51
CA LEU A 315 -18.19 3.01 0.59
C LEU A 315 -17.38 2.59 1.83
N GLN A 316 -18.02 2.21 2.93
CA GLN A 316 -17.30 1.72 4.10
C GLN A 316 -16.60 0.37 3.86
N ARG A 317 -17.14 -0.48 2.97
CA ARG A 317 -16.49 -1.75 2.64
C ARG A 317 -15.46 -1.55 1.51
N PRO A 318 -14.17 -1.86 1.73
CA PRO A 318 -13.11 -1.49 0.78
C PRO A 318 -13.26 -2.15 -0.59
N THR A 319 -13.76 -3.39 -0.65
CA THR A 319 -13.96 -4.11 -1.91
C THR A 319 -15.06 -3.47 -2.76
N TRP A 320 -16.14 -3.04 -2.13
CA TRP A 320 -17.26 -2.41 -2.84
C TRP A 320 -16.97 -0.95 -3.18
N ALA A 321 -16.30 -0.22 -2.28
CA ALA A 321 -15.83 1.14 -2.54
C ALA A 321 -14.87 1.18 -3.74
N PHE A 322 -13.92 0.24 -3.78
CA PHE A 322 -13.00 0.10 -4.91
C PHE A 322 -13.74 -0.25 -6.20
N SER A 323 -14.67 -1.20 -6.16
CA SER A 323 -15.52 -1.53 -7.32
C SER A 323 -16.31 -0.31 -7.81
N ALA A 324 -16.87 0.49 -6.92
CA ALA A 324 -17.62 1.70 -7.29
C ALA A 324 -16.71 2.76 -7.93
N LEU A 325 -15.50 2.94 -7.38
CA LEU A 325 -14.50 3.86 -7.88
C LEU A 325 -14.03 3.47 -9.29
N VAL A 326 -13.69 2.20 -9.52
CA VAL A 326 -13.25 1.73 -10.84
C VAL A 326 -14.38 1.82 -11.86
N THR A 327 -15.63 1.50 -11.48
CA THR A 327 -16.80 1.69 -12.36
C THR A 327 -16.99 3.18 -12.70
N PHE A 328 -16.87 4.07 -11.73
CA PHE A 328 -16.97 5.53 -11.96
C PHE A 328 -15.92 6.01 -12.97
N PHE A 329 -14.65 5.67 -12.77
CA PHE A 329 -13.59 6.02 -13.72
C PHE A 329 -13.80 5.39 -15.09
N SER A 330 -14.32 4.15 -15.16
CA SER A 330 -14.64 3.50 -16.42
C SER A 330 -15.72 4.26 -17.20
N VAL A 331 -16.75 4.80 -16.52
CA VAL A 331 -17.76 5.65 -17.16
C VAL A 331 -17.16 6.97 -17.62
N VAL A 332 -16.30 7.61 -16.81
CA VAL A 332 -15.62 8.87 -17.19
C VAL A 332 -14.77 8.67 -18.44
N VAL A 333 -13.94 7.63 -18.49
CA VAL A 333 -13.12 7.32 -19.67
C VAL A 333 -14.01 7.00 -20.87
N LEU A 334 -15.12 6.28 -20.68
CA LEU A 334 -16.07 6.00 -21.75
C LEU A 334 -16.68 7.28 -22.34
N VAL A 335 -17.08 8.23 -21.50
CA VAL A 335 -17.59 9.54 -21.94
C VAL A 335 -16.50 10.33 -22.68
N LEU A 336 -15.26 10.32 -22.19
CA LEU A 336 -14.13 10.98 -22.86
C LEU A 336 -13.84 10.40 -24.24
N VAL A 337 -13.93 9.08 -24.41
CA VAL A 337 -13.77 8.40 -25.70
C VAL A 337 -14.83 8.86 -26.71
N PHE A 338 -16.07 9.07 -26.27
CA PHE A 338 -17.11 9.60 -27.15
C PHE A 338 -16.93 11.10 -27.48
N LEU A 339 -16.31 11.88 -26.59
CA LEU A 339 -16.01 13.29 -26.83
C LEU A 339 -14.80 13.49 -27.75
N VAL A 340 -13.79 12.62 -27.65
CA VAL A 340 -12.56 12.68 -28.44
C VAL A 340 -12.33 11.33 -29.14
N PRO A 341 -13.05 11.05 -30.24
CA PRO A 341 -13.00 9.75 -30.91
C PRO A 341 -11.69 9.51 -31.68
N ALA A 342 -10.88 10.55 -31.91
CA ALA A 342 -9.65 10.45 -32.68
C ALA A 342 -8.51 9.69 -31.96
N GLU A 343 -8.63 9.53 -30.64
CA GLU A 343 -7.54 9.06 -29.79
C GLU A 343 -7.76 7.62 -29.28
N GLN A 344 -6.87 6.70 -29.62
CA GLN A 344 -6.99 5.28 -29.25
C GLN A 344 -6.65 4.99 -27.77
N TRP A 345 -6.03 5.93 -27.05
CA TRP A 345 -5.59 5.70 -25.66
C TRP A 345 -6.76 5.40 -24.73
N GLY A 346 -7.94 5.97 -24.98
CA GLY A 346 -9.12 5.76 -24.11
C GLY A 346 -9.61 4.32 -24.11
N TRP A 347 -9.65 3.66 -25.28
CA TRP A 347 -9.97 2.23 -25.38
C TRP A 347 -8.92 1.34 -24.70
N ARG A 348 -7.64 1.72 -24.77
CA ARG A 348 -6.56 1.01 -24.06
C ARG A 348 -6.69 1.17 -22.54
N LEU A 349 -7.04 2.36 -22.08
CA LEU A 349 -7.27 2.65 -20.66
C LEU A 349 -8.49 1.91 -20.11
N LEU A 350 -9.59 1.84 -20.87
CA LEU A 350 -10.77 1.02 -20.52
C LEU A 350 -10.41 -0.46 -20.39
N ARG A 351 -9.53 -0.98 -21.26
CA ARG A 351 -9.03 -2.36 -21.13
C ARG A 351 -8.22 -2.56 -19.85
N ALA A 352 -7.37 -1.60 -19.48
CA ALA A 352 -6.59 -1.65 -18.25
C ALA A 352 -7.49 -1.65 -16.99
N LEU A 353 -8.50 -0.77 -16.94
CA LEU A 353 -9.46 -0.69 -15.82
C LEU A 353 -10.25 -2.00 -15.60
N ARG A 354 -10.50 -2.78 -16.66
CA ARG A 354 -11.13 -4.12 -16.53
C ARG A 354 -10.26 -5.10 -15.78
N VAL A 355 -8.96 -5.09 -16.03
CA VAL A 355 -8.01 -5.99 -15.35
C VAL A 355 -8.03 -5.70 -13.85
N THR A 356 -8.22 -4.44 -13.47
CA THR A 356 -8.40 -4.04 -12.08
C THR A 356 -9.64 -4.67 -11.43
N HIS A 357 -10.77 -4.79 -12.15
CA HIS A 357 -11.94 -5.54 -11.67
C HIS A 357 -11.65 -7.05 -11.52
N MET A 358 -10.84 -7.63 -12.41
CA MET A 358 -10.42 -9.02 -12.28
C MET A 358 -9.54 -9.26 -11.04
N ALA A 359 -8.65 -8.31 -10.74
CA ALA A 359 -7.85 -8.35 -9.51
C ALA A 359 -8.74 -8.32 -8.26
N LEU A 360 -9.88 -7.62 -8.30
CA LEU A 360 -10.86 -7.65 -7.22
C LEU A 360 -11.52 -9.03 -7.07
N ALA A 361 -11.70 -9.79 -8.16
CA ALA A 361 -12.22 -11.15 -8.08
C ALA A 361 -11.31 -12.06 -7.22
N MET A 362 -10.00 -11.80 -7.20
CA MET A 362 -9.06 -12.50 -6.33
C MET A 362 -9.36 -12.27 -4.85
N ALA A 363 -9.93 -11.11 -4.47
CA ALA A 363 -10.31 -10.82 -3.09
C ALA A 363 -11.49 -11.70 -2.59
N PHE A 364 -12.16 -12.46 -3.46
CA PHE A 364 -13.14 -13.48 -3.03
C PHE A 364 -12.51 -14.83 -2.67
N LEU A 365 -11.26 -15.09 -3.07
CA LEU A 365 -10.53 -16.29 -2.65
C LEU A 365 -10.01 -16.08 -1.23
N PRO A 366 -10.32 -16.94 -0.24
CA PRO A 366 -10.01 -16.67 1.17
C PRO A 366 -8.51 -16.49 1.44
N ARG A 367 -7.66 -17.24 0.73
CA ARG A 367 -6.20 -17.11 0.81
C ARG A 367 -5.72 -15.75 0.29
N MET A 368 -6.24 -15.31 -0.85
CA MET A 368 -5.86 -14.03 -1.47
C MET A 368 -6.47 -12.85 -0.72
N ALA A 369 -7.69 -12.98 -0.20
CA ALA A 369 -8.34 -11.98 0.64
C ALA A 369 -7.50 -11.68 1.89
N PHE A 370 -6.96 -12.72 2.52
CA PHE A 370 -6.04 -12.58 3.66
C PHE A 370 -4.76 -11.84 3.24
N LEU A 371 -4.14 -12.22 2.11
CA LEU A 371 -2.94 -11.55 1.60
C LEU A 371 -3.21 -10.08 1.28
N ILE A 372 -4.29 -9.76 0.54
CA ILE A 372 -4.66 -8.39 0.18
C ILE A 372 -4.96 -7.56 1.42
N ARG A 373 -5.72 -8.11 2.39
CA ARG A 373 -6.01 -7.40 3.65
C ARG A 373 -4.72 -7.09 4.40
N THR A 374 -3.80 -8.05 4.45
CA THR A 374 -2.49 -7.88 5.10
C THR A 374 -1.64 -6.85 4.34
N LEU A 375 -1.60 -6.90 3.01
CA LEU A 375 -0.88 -5.91 2.21
C LEU A 375 -1.43 -4.50 2.44
N LEU A 376 -2.75 -4.32 2.40
CA LEU A 376 -3.37 -3.01 2.63
C LEU A 376 -3.14 -2.48 4.05
N THR A 377 -3.16 -3.35 5.07
CA THR A 377 -2.83 -2.92 6.45
C THR A 377 -1.34 -2.57 6.57
N MET A 378 -0.46 -3.30 5.89
CA MET A 378 0.97 -2.98 5.83
C MET A 378 1.22 -1.67 5.07
N THR A 379 0.52 -1.41 3.96
CA THR A 379 0.62 -0.14 3.22
C THR A 379 0.23 1.05 4.09
N LYS A 380 -0.83 0.95 4.89
CA LYS A 380 -1.22 2.02 5.82
C LYS A 380 -0.13 2.32 6.86
N ARG A 381 0.54 1.28 7.36
CA ARG A 381 1.67 1.43 8.30
C ARG A 381 2.93 1.93 7.61
N ALA A 382 3.17 1.51 6.36
CA ALA A 382 4.29 1.94 5.53
C ALA A 382 4.12 3.36 4.98
N ALA A 383 2.90 3.92 4.99
CA ALA A 383 2.64 5.27 4.48
C ALA A 383 3.44 6.35 5.22
N THR A 384 3.62 6.21 6.53
CA THR A 384 4.41 7.17 7.34
C THR A 384 5.90 7.15 6.98
N PRO A 385 6.63 6.01 6.98
CA PRO A 385 8.01 6.02 6.53
C PRO A 385 8.15 6.35 5.03
N ALA A 386 7.18 5.94 4.19
CA ALA A 386 7.18 6.30 2.78
C ALA A 386 7.01 7.80 2.55
N SER A 387 6.22 8.51 3.36
CA SER A 387 6.06 9.96 3.25
C SER A 387 7.34 10.70 3.64
N VAL A 388 8.08 10.22 4.65
CA VAL A 388 9.39 10.75 5.02
C VAL A 388 10.41 10.53 3.88
N LEU A 389 10.43 9.32 3.29
CA LEU A 389 11.29 9.02 2.14
C LEU A 389 10.96 9.91 0.94
N LEU A 390 9.68 10.14 0.66
CA LEU A 390 9.24 11.01 -0.44
C LEU A 390 9.58 12.48 -0.18
N ALA A 391 9.47 12.96 1.06
CA ALA A 391 9.91 14.30 1.42
C ALA A 391 11.42 14.48 1.24
N TRP A 392 12.20 13.46 1.63
CA TRP A 392 13.65 13.45 1.43
C TRP A 392 14.04 13.41 -0.06
N SER A 393 13.37 12.59 -0.87
CA SER A 393 13.62 12.54 -2.31
C SER A 393 13.22 13.83 -3.00
N PHE A 394 12.14 14.48 -2.56
CA PHE A 394 11.78 15.81 -3.07
C PHE A 394 12.84 16.86 -2.74
N PHE A 395 13.35 16.88 -1.50
CA PHE A 395 14.45 17.76 -1.12
C PHE A 395 15.69 17.53 -1.99
N MET A 396 16.08 16.26 -2.19
CA MET A 396 17.20 15.90 -3.06
C MET A 396 16.95 16.22 -4.54
N ALA A 397 15.70 16.15 -5.01
CA ALA A 397 15.35 16.52 -6.39
C ALA A 397 15.56 18.01 -6.62
N VAL A 398 15.12 18.86 -5.70
CA VAL A 398 15.31 20.31 -5.77
C VAL A 398 16.80 20.68 -5.69
N LEU A 399 17.52 20.07 -4.75
CA LEU A 399 18.96 20.28 -4.61
C LEU A 399 19.73 19.81 -5.85
N GLY A 400 19.38 18.65 -6.39
CA GLY A 400 19.94 18.12 -7.64
C GLY A 400 19.68 19.05 -8.82
N ALA A 401 18.46 19.57 -8.94
CA ALA A 401 18.11 20.53 -9.99
C ALA A 401 18.93 21.83 -9.91
N GLN A 402 19.20 22.32 -8.71
CA GLN A 402 20.02 23.52 -8.51
C GLN A 402 21.51 23.30 -8.82
N ILE A 403 22.06 22.13 -8.47
CA ILE A 403 23.49 21.84 -8.63
C ILE A 403 23.83 21.33 -10.03
N PHE A 404 22.92 20.57 -10.64
CA PHE A 404 23.15 19.84 -11.89
C PHE A 404 22.23 20.26 -13.04
N GLY A 405 21.36 21.25 -12.85
CA GLY A 405 20.48 21.78 -13.89
C GLY A 405 21.25 22.31 -15.09
N GLY A 406 20.85 21.89 -16.28
CA GLY A 406 21.43 22.32 -17.56
C GLY A 406 22.79 21.68 -17.89
N LYS A 407 23.29 20.74 -17.08
CA LYS A 407 24.57 20.06 -17.37
C LYS A 407 24.47 18.91 -18.38
N VAL A 408 23.27 18.35 -18.56
CA VAL A 408 23.00 17.26 -19.50
C VAL A 408 22.01 17.76 -20.56
N CYS A 409 22.45 17.81 -21.81
CA CYS A 409 21.64 18.20 -22.96
C CYS A 409 21.00 16.96 -23.61
N VAL A 410 19.72 17.04 -23.96
CA VAL A 410 18.99 16.00 -24.69
C VAL A 410 18.81 16.47 -26.15
N PRO A 411 19.41 15.78 -27.14
CA PRO A 411 19.44 16.26 -28.52
C PRO A 411 18.06 16.39 -29.19
N GLU A 412 17.07 15.55 -28.84
CA GLU A 412 15.72 15.61 -29.41
C GLU A 412 14.90 16.84 -28.97
N LEU A 413 15.25 17.47 -27.84
CA LEU A 413 14.61 18.69 -27.34
C LEU A 413 15.37 19.96 -27.76
N ALA A 414 16.55 19.80 -28.37
CA ALA A 414 17.51 20.87 -28.62
C ALA A 414 17.47 21.45 -30.05
N GLU A 415 16.49 21.08 -30.89
CA GLU A 415 16.37 21.66 -32.25
C GLU A 415 16.26 23.20 -32.25
N ASN A 416 15.87 23.81 -31.13
CA ASN A 416 15.71 25.26 -30.98
C ASN A 416 16.58 25.90 -29.88
N ASP A 417 17.46 25.14 -29.21
CA ASP A 417 18.19 25.62 -28.03
C ASP A 417 19.68 25.80 -28.32
N GLU A 418 20.09 27.03 -28.67
CA GLU A 418 21.48 27.40 -29.03
C GLU A 418 22.52 27.06 -27.95
N SER A 419 22.10 26.84 -26.69
CA SER A 419 23.01 26.49 -25.59
C SER A 419 23.56 25.06 -25.67
N CYS A 420 22.85 24.14 -26.33
CA CYS A 420 23.24 22.72 -26.46
C CYS A 420 23.98 22.41 -27.77
N LEU A 421 24.04 23.35 -28.71
CA LEU A 421 24.63 23.20 -30.05
C LEU A 421 26.17 23.20 -30.08
N GLY A 422 26.83 23.48 -28.94
CA GLY A 422 28.29 23.64 -28.85
C GLY A 422 29.08 22.48 -28.23
N THR A 423 28.41 21.50 -27.61
CA THR A 423 29.10 20.37 -26.98
C THR A 423 29.13 19.17 -27.90
N THR A 424 30.33 18.79 -28.36
CA THR A 424 30.53 17.52 -29.07
C THR A 424 30.00 16.38 -28.20
N VAL A 425 28.98 15.66 -28.69
CA VAL A 425 28.47 14.46 -28.01
C VAL A 425 29.61 13.44 -28.00
N VAL A 426 30.29 13.32 -26.86
CA VAL A 426 31.27 12.26 -26.64
C VAL A 426 30.46 10.96 -26.51
N SER A 427 30.61 10.07 -27.50
CA SER A 427 29.95 8.77 -27.51
C SER A 427 30.46 7.92 -26.35
N ASN A 428 29.67 7.85 -25.29
CA ASN A 428 29.94 7.02 -24.12
C ASN A 428 28.75 6.06 -23.93
N THR A 429 28.92 5.02 -23.11
CA THR A 429 27.84 4.07 -22.76
C THR A 429 26.57 4.77 -22.24
N TYR A 430 26.71 5.93 -21.61
CA TYR A 430 25.62 6.79 -21.15
C TYR A 430 24.79 7.41 -22.29
N THR A 431 25.41 7.76 -23.42
CA THR A 431 24.71 8.33 -24.59
C THR A 431 24.02 7.24 -25.39
N ASP A 432 24.68 6.09 -25.54
CA ASP A 432 24.19 4.99 -26.38
C ASP A 432 22.97 4.27 -25.78
N THR A 433 22.81 4.34 -24.46
CA THR A 433 21.68 3.76 -23.72
C THR A 433 20.49 4.72 -23.57
N GLY A 434 20.59 5.96 -24.05
CA GLY A 434 19.52 6.95 -23.92
C GLY A 434 19.31 7.46 -22.49
N LEU A 435 20.25 7.24 -21.57
CA LEU A 435 20.16 7.67 -20.17
C LEU A 435 20.15 9.20 -20.00
N MET A 436 20.40 9.96 -21.06
CA MET A 436 20.31 11.42 -21.10
C MET A 436 18.92 11.96 -20.72
N LEU A 437 17.85 11.17 -20.87
CA LEU A 437 16.51 11.52 -20.38
C LEU A 437 16.44 11.58 -18.85
N LEU A 438 17.31 10.83 -18.16
CA LEU A 438 17.44 10.84 -16.70
C LEU A 438 18.43 11.95 -16.29
N ASN A 439 17.93 13.17 -16.27
CA ASN A 439 18.69 14.37 -15.93
C ASN A 439 18.12 15.09 -14.70
N PHE A 440 18.79 16.17 -14.32
CA PHE A 440 18.40 17.06 -13.24
C PHE A 440 18.02 18.46 -13.76
N ASN A 441 17.50 18.57 -14.99
CA ASN A 441 17.19 19.88 -15.57
C ASN A 441 15.94 20.50 -14.93
N ASP A 442 14.93 19.67 -14.62
CA ASP A 442 13.69 20.09 -13.98
C ASP A 442 13.42 19.27 -12.72
N VAL A 443 12.58 19.78 -11.81
CA VAL A 443 12.21 19.06 -10.58
C VAL A 443 11.51 17.71 -10.88
N PRO A 444 10.57 17.60 -11.85
CA PRO A 444 9.94 16.33 -12.17
C PRO A 444 10.92 15.29 -12.74
N THR A 445 11.83 15.70 -13.63
CA THR A 445 12.83 14.77 -14.21
C THR A 445 13.84 14.35 -13.15
N SER A 446 14.29 15.29 -12.30
CA SER A 446 15.13 15.01 -11.13
C SER A 446 14.51 13.96 -10.20
N PHE A 447 13.20 14.04 -9.97
CA PHE A 447 12.49 13.07 -9.13
C PHE A 447 12.44 11.67 -9.76
N VAL A 448 12.22 11.58 -11.07
CA VAL A 448 12.27 10.30 -11.81
C VAL A 448 13.67 9.72 -11.76
N THR A 449 14.70 10.54 -11.98
CA THR A 449 16.12 10.13 -11.89
C THR A 449 16.44 9.57 -10.50
N LEU A 450 16.01 10.24 -9.42
CA LEU A 450 16.19 9.72 -8.05
C LEU A 450 15.42 8.42 -7.80
N LEU A 451 14.23 8.25 -8.40
CA LEU A 451 13.48 7.00 -8.27
C LEU A 451 14.18 5.82 -8.96
N VAL A 452 14.82 6.06 -10.10
CA VAL A 452 15.67 5.06 -10.76
C VAL A 452 16.89 4.73 -9.89
N LEU A 453 17.54 5.75 -9.29
CA LEU A 453 18.67 5.55 -8.39
C LEU A 453 18.30 4.77 -7.11
N PHE A 454 17.05 4.87 -6.61
CA PHE A 454 16.58 4.05 -5.48
C PHE A 454 16.55 2.55 -5.76
N VAL A 455 16.48 2.14 -7.03
CA VAL A 455 16.53 0.73 -7.42
C VAL A 455 17.96 0.18 -7.34
N VAL A 456 18.98 1.04 -7.24
CA VAL A 456 20.42 0.69 -7.09
C VAL A 456 20.99 -0.10 -8.27
N ASN A 457 20.20 -0.30 -9.33
CA ASN A 457 20.66 -0.90 -10.56
C ASN A 457 21.25 0.17 -11.49
N ASP A 458 22.42 -0.10 -12.05
CA ASP A 458 23.13 0.77 -13.01
C ASP A 458 23.21 2.25 -12.59
N TRP A 459 23.50 2.49 -11.30
CA TRP A 459 23.57 3.85 -10.74
C TRP A 459 24.92 4.56 -10.95
N THR A 460 25.94 3.82 -11.40
CA THR A 460 27.31 4.30 -11.67
C THR A 460 27.47 4.75 -13.11
#